data_AF-A0A0G0T592-F1
#
_entry.id   AF-A0A0G0T592-F1
#
_cell.length_a   1.000
_cell.length_b   1.000
_cell.length_c   1.000
_cell.angle_alpha   90.00
_cell.angle_beta   90.00
_cell.angle_gamma   90.00
#
_symmetry.space_group_name_H-M   'P 1'
#
loop_
_entity.id
_entity.type
_entity.pdbx_description
1 polymer ?
#
loop_
_entity_poly.entity_id
_entity_poly.type
_entity_poly.pdbx_seq_one_letter_code
_entity_poly.pdbx_strand_id
1 'polypeptide(L)'
;MEDVEDMIKEEIEKYTISEKFRDWALKILEEEHADEAKEREVIYKAQLSSLEVSQRELDSLITMRMRELIDDDQYTSRKKELTEKIAVMKRKVSETQTRAQNWLQHTEQTFDFAHEAKAKFEDPNTTLEEKKGIFTALGWNYIVKDKKLFISQCDWLERIEKKRDAVESEIGRLELENNQSPQMQN
;
A
#
# COMPACT_ATOMS: atom_id res chain seq x y z
N MET A 1 20.60 23.15 -18.07
CA MET A 1 20.21 22.06 -17.17
C MET A 1 18.87 22.35 -16.46
N GLU A 2 18.26 23.53 -16.71
CA GLU A 2 16.94 23.92 -16.17
C GLU A 2 15.78 22.96 -16.53
N ASP A 3 15.77 22.34 -17.73
CA ASP A 3 14.60 21.54 -18.17
C ASP A 3 14.25 20.34 -17.25
N VAL A 4 15.23 19.62 -16.68
CA VAL A 4 14.95 18.36 -15.95
C VAL A 4 14.54 18.61 -14.51
N GLU A 5 15.18 19.57 -13.85
CA GLU A 5 14.86 19.88 -12.45
C GLU A 5 13.45 20.47 -12.34
N ASP A 6 13.05 21.30 -13.30
CA ASP A 6 11.70 21.84 -13.34
C ASP A 6 10.66 20.76 -13.67
N MET A 7 10.96 19.82 -14.57
CA MET A 7 10.10 18.64 -14.80
C MET A 7 9.90 17.80 -13.53
N ILE A 8 10.94 17.68 -12.69
CA ILE A 8 10.83 16.96 -11.42
C ILE A 8 9.99 17.74 -10.41
N LYS A 9 10.14 19.07 -10.34
CA LYS A 9 9.28 19.91 -9.49
C LYS A 9 7.81 19.83 -9.90
N GLU A 10 7.53 19.92 -11.19
CA GLU A 10 6.17 19.78 -11.74
C GLU A 10 5.57 18.41 -11.42
N GLU A 11 6.38 17.35 -11.46
CA GLU A 11 5.95 16.02 -11.06
C GLU A 11 5.63 15.99 -9.56
N ILE A 12 6.54 16.48 -8.71
CA ILE A 12 6.37 16.54 -7.24
C ILE A 12 5.11 17.31 -6.85
N GLU A 13 4.79 18.38 -7.57
CA GLU A 13 3.62 19.21 -7.31
C GLU A 13 2.31 18.42 -7.37
N LYS A 14 2.20 17.39 -8.22
CA LYS A 14 0.93 16.66 -8.45
C LYS A 14 0.40 15.95 -7.21
N TYR A 15 1.29 15.50 -6.36
CA TYR A 15 0.98 14.79 -5.12
C TYR A 15 1.36 15.58 -3.88
N THR A 16 1.78 16.84 -4.03
CA THR A 16 2.04 17.70 -2.87
C THR A 16 0.75 18.01 -2.12
N ILE A 17 0.71 17.71 -0.81
CA ILE A 17 -0.46 17.93 0.06
C ILE A 17 -0.15 18.90 1.20
N SER A 18 -1.19 19.56 1.72
CA SER A 18 -1.06 20.42 2.89
C SER A 18 -0.76 19.62 4.16
N GLU A 19 -0.16 20.28 5.14
CA GLU A 19 0.09 19.73 6.48
C GLU A 19 -1.20 19.19 7.11
N LYS A 20 -2.31 19.94 6.95
CA LYS A 20 -3.60 19.54 7.49
C LYS A 20 -4.15 18.29 6.84
N PHE A 21 -4.01 18.18 5.52
CA PHE A 21 -4.41 16.96 4.81
C PHE A 21 -3.56 15.78 5.29
N ARG A 22 -2.22 15.92 5.36
CA ARG A 22 -1.34 14.89 5.94
C ARG A 22 -1.84 14.45 7.32
N ASP A 23 -1.99 15.39 8.25
CA ASP A 23 -2.35 15.07 9.64
C ASP A 23 -3.72 14.40 9.75
N TRP A 24 -4.69 14.87 8.96
CA TRP A 24 -6.03 14.27 8.94
C TRP A 24 -6.01 12.86 8.35
N ALA A 25 -5.25 12.65 7.27
CA ALA A 25 -5.10 11.33 6.67
C ALA A 25 -4.41 10.35 7.64
N LEU A 26 -3.32 10.76 8.29
CA LEU A 26 -2.63 9.94 9.29
C LEU A 26 -3.53 9.58 10.47
N LYS A 27 -4.33 10.54 10.94
CA LYS A 27 -5.29 10.29 12.03
C LYS A 27 -6.36 9.27 11.63
N ILE A 28 -6.93 9.38 10.43
CA ILE A 28 -7.91 8.41 9.93
C ILE A 28 -7.27 7.03 9.82
N LEU A 29 -6.03 6.94 9.31
CA LEU A 29 -5.31 5.67 9.20
C LEU A 29 -5.07 5.03 10.57
N GLU A 30 -4.72 5.83 11.59
CA GLU A 30 -4.56 5.35 12.96
C GLU A 30 -5.89 4.81 13.53
N GLU A 31 -7.00 5.51 13.28
CA GLU A 31 -8.34 5.07 13.72
C GLU A 31 -8.79 3.79 13.00
N GLU A 32 -8.56 3.67 11.69
CA GLU A 32 -8.91 2.50 10.88
C GLU A 32 -7.98 1.29 11.11
N HIS A 33 -6.77 1.52 11.65
CA HIS A 33 -5.77 0.47 11.85
C HIS A 33 -6.27 -0.68 12.72
N ALA A 34 -7.05 -0.40 13.77
CA ALA A 34 -7.58 -1.43 14.65
C ALA A 34 -8.59 -2.35 13.94
N ASP A 35 -9.45 -1.78 13.10
CA ASP A 35 -10.47 -2.51 12.35
C ASP A 35 -9.84 -3.30 11.20
N GLU A 36 -8.91 -2.71 10.45
CA GLU A 36 -8.16 -3.38 9.40
C GLU A 36 -7.32 -4.54 9.95
N ALA A 37 -6.66 -4.35 11.09
CA ALA A 37 -5.90 -5.40 11.75
C ALA A 37 -6.78 -6.59 12.14
N LYS A 38 -7.99 -6.33 12.63
CA LYS A 38 -8.97 -7.35 13.02
C LYS A 38 -9.52 -8.10 11.81
N GLU A 39 -9.91 -7.40 10.75
CA GLU A 39 -10.38 -8.04 9.51
C GLU A 39 -9.28 -8.92 8.88
N ARG A 40 -8.05 -8.42 8.85
CA ARG A 40 -6.90 -9.16 8.37
C ARG A 40 -6.61 -10.40 9.21
N GLU A 41 -6.74 -10.32 10.54
CA GLU A 41 -6.58 -11.48 11.42
C GLU A 41 -7.59 -12.58 11.09
N VAL A 42 -8.84 -12.22 10.81
CA VAL A 42 -9.89 -13.16 10.40
C VAL A 42 -9.51 -13.85 9.08
N ILE A 43 -9.07 -13.09 8.09
CA ILE A 43 -8.62 -13.63 6.79
C ILE A 43 -7.43 -14.56 6.97
N TYR A 44 -6.43 -14.14 7.75
CA TYR A 44 -5.23 -14.92 8.03
C TYR A 44 -5.57 -16.27 8.70
N LYS A 45 -6.43 -16.25 9.73
CA LYS A 45 -6.91 -17.47 10.41
C LYS A 45 -7.64 -18.41 9.45
N ALA A 46 -8.50 -17.88 8.59
CA ALA A 46 -9.22 -18.68 7.60
C ALA A 46 -8.27 -19.34 6.58
N GLN A 47 -7.28 -18.60 6.08
CA GLN A 47 -6.27 -19.14 5.15
C GLN A 47 -5.40 -20.20 5.82
N LEU A 48 -4.95 -19.97 7.06
CA LEU A 48 -4.16 -20.92 7.82
C LEU A 48 -4.94 -22.22 8.07
N SER A 49 -6.21 -22.11 8.46
CA SER A 49 -7.09 -23.27 8.63
C SER A 49 -7.26 -24.06 7.34
N SER A 50 -7.48 -23.39 6.20
CA SER A 50 -7.59 -24.06 4.90
C SER A 50 -6.29 -24.75 4.47
N LEU A 51 -5.14 -24.18 4.80
CA LEU A 51 -3.83 -24.77 4.55
C LEU A 51 -3.65 -26.05 5.39
N GLU A 52 -3.98 -25.98 6.68
CA GLU A 52 -3.88 -27.11 7.60
C GLU A 52 -4.78 -28.28 7.15
N VAL A 53 -6.03 -27.99 6.76
CA VAL A 53 -6.94 -29.02 6.22
C VAL A 53 -6.35 -29.70 4.98
N SER A 54 -5.80 -28.92 4.04
CA SER A 54 -5.21 -29.47 2.81
C SER A 54 -3.97 -30.32 3.08
N GLN A 55 -3.18 -29.97 4.11
CA GLN A 55 -2.05 -30.79 4.57
C GLN A 55 -2.52 -32.12 5.17
N ARG A 56 -3.55 -32.10 6.03
CA ARG A 56 -4.14 -33.34 6.59
C ARG A 56 -4.75 -34.23 5.51
N GLU A 57 -5.35 -33.64 4.46
CA GLU A 57 -5.84 -34.37 3.29
C GLU A 57 -4.70 -35.08 2.55
N LEU A 58 -3.54 -34.41 2.40
CA LEU A 58 -2.35 -35.01 1.78
C LEU A 58 -1.77 -36.14 2.63
N ASP A 59 -1.68 -35.98 3.95
CA ASP A 59 -1.22 -37.03 4.87
C ASP A 59 -2.15 -38.25 4.85
N SER A 60 -3.46 -38.01 4.77
CA SER A 60 -4.46 -39.06 4.62
C SER A 60 -4.32 -39.78 3.29
N LEU A 61 -4.09 -39.05 2.19
CA LEU A 61 -3.85 -39.62 0.87
C LEU A 61 -2.60 -40.53 0.86
N ILE A 62 -1.50 -40.09 1.50
CA ILE A 62 -0.29 -40.90 1.67
C ILE A 62 -0.60 -42.17 2.45
N THR A 63 -1.35 -42.05 3.56
CA THR A 63 -1.75 -43.20 4.38
C THR A 63 -2.60 -44.20 3.58
N MET A 64 -3.54 -43.72 2.76
CA MET A 64 -4.36 -44.57 1.88
C MET A 64 -3.51 -45.29 0.84
N ARG A 65 -2.52 -44.63 0.24
CA ARG A 65 -1.59 -45.27 -0.71
C ARG A 65 -0.72 -46.32 -0.04
N MET A 66 -0.18 -46.04 1.15
CA MET A 66 0.62 -46.99 1.93
C MET A 66 -0.15 -48.25 2.34
N ARG A 67 -1.48 -48.13 2.48
CA ARG A 67 -2.39 -49.25 2.76
C ARG A 67 -2.97 -49.90 1.50
N GLU A 68 -2.47 -49.52 0.32
CA GLU A 68 -2.92 -50.03 -0.98
C GLU A 68 -4.42 -49.86 -1.24
N LEU A 69 -5.06 -48.88 -0.58
CA LEU A 69 -6.50 -48.59 -0.73
C LEU A 69 -6.82 -47.81 -2.01
N ILE A 70 -5.80 -47.28 -2.68
CA ILE A 70 -5.88 -46.52 -3.92
C ILE A 70 -4.74 -46.92 -4.85
N ASP A 71 -5.00 -46.84 -6.15
CA ASP A 71 -4.02 -47.11 -7.19
C ASP A 71 -3.08 -45.90 -7.45
N ASP A 72 -2.10 -46.09 -8.32
CA ASP A 72 -1.11 -45.08 -8.65
C ASP A 72 -1.69 -43.87 -9.39
N ASP A 73 -2.70 -44.08 -10.24
CA ASP A 73 -3.31 -43.01 -11.03
C ASP A 73 -4.16 -42.10 -10.12
N GLN A 74 -4.97 -42.70 -9.25
CA GLN A 74 -5.75 -42.02 -8.22
C GLN A 74 -4.84 -41.24 -7.26
N TYR A 75 -3.76 -41.86 -6.80
CA TYR A 75 -2.79 -41.21 -5.92
C TYR A 75 -2.10 -40.02 -6.61
N THR A 76 -1.60 -40.23 -7.84
CA THR A 76 -0.83 -39.21 -8.56
C THR A 76 -1.68 -38.01 -8.93
N SER A 77 -2.89 -38.24 -9.43
CA SER A 77 -3.85 -37.17 -9.75
C SER A 77 -4.20 -36.34 -8.52
N ARG A 78 -4.61 -36.99 -7.42
CA ARG A 78 -5.05 -36.30 -6.21
C ARG A 78 -3.90 -35.62 -5.46
N LYS A 79 -2.70 -36.20 -5.49
CA LYS A 79 -1.49 -35.59 -4.94
C LYS A 79 -1.16 -34.29 -5.66
N LYS A 80 -1.27 -34.27 -6.99
CA LYS A 80 -1.00 -33.07 -7.79
C LYS A 80 -1.96 -31.94 -7.40
N GLU A 81 -3.27 -32.21 -7.37
CA GLU A 81 -4.30 -31.23 -6.99
C GLU A 81 -4.06 -30.66 -5.59
N LEU A 82 -3.81 -31.52 -4.60
CA LEU A 82 -3.56 -31.09 -3.22
C LEU A 82 -2.28 -30.26 -3.10
N THR A 83 -1.22 -30.65 -3.81
CA THR A 83 0.06 -29.91 -3.78
C THR A 83 -0.08 -28.52 -4.41
N GLU A 84 -0.80 -28.40 -5.53
CA GLU A 84 -1.10 -27.11 -6.16
C GLU A 84 -1.95 -26.22 -5.24
N LYS A 85 -3.00 -26.78 -4.63
CA LYS A 85 -3.84 -26.07 -3.65
C LYS A 85 -3.02 -25.58 -2.45
N ILE A 86 -2.15 -26.43 -1.89
CA ILE A 86 -1.25 -26.06 -0.78
C ILE A 86 -0.30 -24.93 -1.20
N ALA A 87 0.27 -24.98 -2.41
CA ALA A 87 1.16 -23.94 -2.91
C ALA A 87 0.44 -22.58 -3.03
N VAL A 88 -0.79 -22.57 -3.55
CA VAL A 88 -1.62 -21.36 -3.62
C VAL A 88 -1.95 -20.83 -2.22
N MET A 89 -2.33 -21.70 -1.28
CA MET A 89 -2.66 -21.26 0.09
C MET A 89 -1.44 -20.71 0.83
N LYS A 90 -0.27 -21.33 0.69
CA LYS A 90 0.99 -20.80 1.24
C LYS A 90 1.30 -19.40 0.71
N ARG A 91 1.09 -19.18 -0.59
CA ARG A 91 1.27 -17.85 -1.21
C ARG A 91 0.33 -16.82 -0.59
N LYS A 92 -0.97 -17.13 -0.47
CA LYS A 92 -1.98 -16.24 0.12
C LYS A 92 -1.67 -15.87 1.58
N VAL A 93 -1.23 -16.85 2.37
CA VAL A 93 -0.79 -16.63 3.76
C VAL A 93 0.39 -15.67 3.80
N SER A 94 1.41 -15.89 2.95
CA SER A 94 2.58 -15.01 2.84
C SER A 94 2.20 -13.60 2.40
N GLU A 95 1.35 -13.46 1.38
CA GLU A 95 0.87 -12.16 0.88
C GLU A 95 0.14 -11.37 1.98
N THR A 96 -0.70 -12.05 2.77
CA THR A 96 -1.43 -11.43 3.88
C THR A 96 -0.48 -10.95 4.99
N GLN A 97 0.58 -11.71 5.28
CA GLN A 97 1.62 -11.31 6.24
C GLN A 97 2.45 -10.12 5.73
N THR A 98 2.87 -10.14 4.46
CA THR A 98 3.60 -9.02 3.84
C THR A 98 2.74 -7.76 3.80
N ARG A 99 1.46 -7.87 3.47
CA ARG A 99 0.52 -6.74 3.51
C ARG A 99 0.40 -6.15 4.91
N ALA A 100 0.38 -6.98 5.96
CA ALA A 100 0.34 -6.53 7.34
C ALA A 100 1.55 -5.66 7.72
N GLN A 101 2.75 -6.06 7.29
CA GLN A 101 3.99 -5.32 7.59
C GLN A 101 4.09 -4.02 6.80
N ASN A 102 3.63 -4.04 5.55
CA ASN A 102 3.88 -2.97 4.60
C ASN A 102 2.79 -1.89 4.57
N TRP A 103 1.56 -2.20 5.01
CA TRP A 103 0.43 -1.27 4.88
C TRP A 103 0.64 0.01 5.68
N LEU A 104 0.88 -0.08 6.99
CA LEU A 104 0.99 1.10 7.84
C LEU A 104 2.23 1.91 7.47
N GLN A 105 3.38 1.23 7.43
CA GLN A 105 4.65 1.86 7.15
C GLN A 105 4.68 2.57 5.79
N HIS A 106 4.23 1.92 4.71
CA HIS A 106 4.28 2.57 3.39
C HIS A 106 3.20 3.63 3.20
N THR A 107 2.05 3.51 3.87
CA THR A 107 0.98 4.49 3.72
C THR A 107 1.31 5.78 4.49
N GLU A 108 1.76 5.67 5.75
CA GLU A 108 2.23 6.82 6.53
C GLU A 108 3.40 7.53 5.83
N GLN A 109 4.41 6.77 5.41
CA GLN A 109 5.55 7.29 4.65
C GLN A 109 5.12 7.98 3.35
N THR A 110 4.05 7.51 2.70
CA THR A 110 3.56 8.15 1.47
C THR A 110 2.92 9.51 1.77
N PHE A 111 2.14 9.64 2.83
CA PHE A 111 1.54 10.92 3.22
C PHE A 111 2.60 11.92 3.72
N ASP A 112 3.58 11.46 4.50
CA ASP A 112 4.72 12.30 4.91
C ASP A 112 5.53 12.76 3.71
N PHE A 113 5.85 11.84 2.80
CA PHE A 113 6.55 12.16 1.56
C PHE A 113 5.78 13.16 0.71
N ALA A 114 4.47 12.93 0.50
CA ALA A 114 3.60 13.82 -0.25
C ALA A 114 3.58 15.23 0.35
N HIS A 115 3.71 15.37 1.66
CA HIS A 115 3.78 16.68 2.30
C HIS A 115 5.16 17.35 2.17
N GLU A 116 6.24 16.60 2.43
CA GLU A 116 7.58 17.16 2.61
C GLU A 116 8.40 17.26 1.32
N ALA A 117 8.14 16.39 0.33
CA ALA A 117 9.01 16.19 -0.82
C ALA A 117 9.28 17.49 -1.59
N LYS A 118 8.25 18.32 -1.79
CA LYS A 118 8.39 19.60 -2.50
C LYS A 118 9.29 20.57 -1.74
N ALA A 119 8.94 20.85 -0.48
CA ALA A 119 9.68 21.79 0.34
C ALA A 119 11.15 21.39 0.46
N LYS A 120 11.40 20.08 0.65
CA LYS A 120 12.76 19.55 0.71
C LYS A 120 13.48 19.64 -0.62
N PHE A 121 12.83 19.35 -1.75
CA PHE A 121 13.45 19.44 -3.07
C PHE A 121 13.81 20.89 -3.46
N GLU A 122 13.00 21.86 -3.03
CA GLU A 122 13.20 23.30 -3.32
C GLU A 122 14.17 24.00 -2.36
N ASP A 123 14.48 23.42 -1.20
CA ASP A 123 15.40 24.00 -0.23
C ASP A 123 16.82 24.16 -0.84
N PRO A 124 17.41 25.38 -0.80
CA PRO A 124 18.77 25.65 -1.29
C PRO A 124 19.86 24.81 -0.62
N ASN A 125 19.62 24.29 0.59
CA ASN A 125 20.58 23.48 1.34
C ASN A 125 20.49 21.99 0.98
N THR A 126 19.46 21.57 0.23
CA THR A 126 19.28 20.16 -0.14
C THR A 126 20.33 19.72 -1.14
N THR A 127 21.06 18.68 -0.76
CA THR A 127 22.16 18.13 -1.57
C THR A 127 21.63 17.40 -2.80
N LEU A 128 22.50 17.23 -3.81
CA LEU A 128 22.16 16.47 -5.01
C LEU A 128 21.77 15.02 -4.69
N GLU A 129 22.40 14.39 -3.70
CA GLU A 129 22.09 13.02 -3.29
C GLU A 129 20.70 12.94 -2.64
N GLU A 130 20.32 13.94 -1.83
CA GLU A 130 18.97 14.01 -1.26
C GLU A 130 17.91 14.26 -2.33
N LYS A 131 18.16 15.17 -3.29
CA LYS A 131 17.27 15.38 -4.44
C LYS A 131 17.09 14.11 -5.26
N LYS A 132 18.17 13.35 -5.46
CA LYS A 132 18.12 12.04 -6.12
C LYS A 132 17.32 11.04 -5.30
N GLY A 133 17.47 11.03 -3.98
CA GLY A 133 16.66 10.22 -3.07
C GLY A 133 15.17 10.50 -3.21
N ILE A 134 14.78 11.79 -3.19
CA ILE A 134 13.40 12.24 -3.41
C ILE A 134 12.90 11.77 -4.78
N PHE A 135 13.69 11.97 -5.83
CA PHE A 135 13.33 11.55 -7.18
C PHE A 135 13.12 10.04 -7.28
N THR A 136 13.99 9.24 -6.67
CA THR A 136 13.85 7.77 -6.67
C THR A 136 12.67 7.26 -5.84
N ALA A 137 12.22 8.04 -4.85
CA ALA A 137 11.06 7.72 -4.04
C ALA A 137 9.73 7.95 -4.79
N LEU A 138 9.74 8.71 -5.89
CA LEU A 138 8.54 8.95 -6.71
C LEU A 138 8.00 7.68 -7.36
N GLY A 139 8.87 6.71 -7.65
CA GLY A 139 8.44 5.43 -8.17
C GLY A 139 9.50 4.71 -9.00
N TRP A 140 9.09 4.21 -10.16
CA TRP A 140 9.93 3.41 -11.05
C TRP A 140 9.60 3.66 -12.53
N ASN A 141 10.37 3.06 -13.45
CA ASN A 141 10.19 3.21 -14.90
C ASN A 141 10.16 4.67 -15.40
N TYR A 142 11.21 5.43 -15.08
CA TYR A 142 11.35 6.83 -15.48
C TYR A 142 11.58 6.97 -16.99
N ILE A 143 10.68 7.66 -17.68
CA ILE A 143 10.77 7.93 -19.11
C ILE A 143 10.65 9.43 -19.34
N VAL A 144 11.63 10.02 -20.03
CA VAL A 144 11.53 11.39 -20.56
C VAL A 144 11.16 11.30 -22.03
N LYS A 145 9.99 11.81 -22.39
CA LYS A 145 9.51 11.84 -23.77
C LYS A 145 8.82 13.17 -24.04
N ASP A 146 9.16 13.82 -25.14
CA ASP A 146 8.55 15.09 -25.57
C ASP A 146 8.61 16.19 -24.48
N LYS A 147 9.76 16.27 -23.78
CA LYS A 147 9.98 17.15 -22.61
C LYS A 147 8.99 16.94 -21.45
N LYS A 148 8.41 15.74 -21.35
CA LYS A 148 7.56 15.33 -20.23
C LYS A 148 8.14 14.13 -19.53
N LEU A 149 8.01 14.13 -18.21
CA LEU A 149 8.45 13.06 -17.34
C LEU A 149 7.27 12.12 -17.11
N PHE A 150 7.52 10.82 -17.27
CA PHE A 150 6.56 9.77 -16.98
C PHE A 150 7.18 8.83 -15.95
N ILE A 151 6.46 8.57 -14.87
CA ILE A 151 6.88 7.71 -13.76
C ILE A 151 5.75 6.73 -13.46
N SER A 152 6.09 5.47 -13.21
CA SER A 152 5.18 4.51 -12.59
C SER A 152 5.24 4.68 -11.07
N GLN A 153 4.12 4.94 -10.42
CA GLN A 153 4.06 5.27 -8.99
C GLN A 153 3.30 4.20 -8.21
N CYS A 154 3.41 4.22 -6.88
CA CYS A 154 2.59 3.35 -6.03
C CYS A 154 1.12 3.82 -6.01
N ASP A 155 0.20 2.90 -5.76
CA ASP A 155 -1.25 3.16 -5.75
C ASP A 155 -1.65 4.35 -4.87
N TRP A 156 -0.93 4.61 -3.78
CA TRP A 156 -1.25 5.70 -2.87
C TRP A 156 -0.93 7.09 -3.43
N LEU A 157 0.20 7.27 -4.13
CA LEU A 157 0.51 8.54 -4.80
C LEU A 157 -0.50 8.84 -5.91
N GLU A 158 -0.89 7.82 -6.68
CA GLU A 158 -1.92 7.97 -7.73
C GLU A 158 -3.29 8.36 -7.14
N ARG A 159 -3.65 7.79 -5.98
CA ARG A 159 -4.88 8.15 -5.26
C ARG A 159 -4.84 9.58 -4.74
N ILE A 160 -3.69 10.02 -4.20
CA ILE A 160 -3.50 11.39 -3.74
C ILE A 160 -3.68 12.35 -4.92
N GLU A 161 -2.97 12.17 -6.03
CA GLU A 161 -3.10 13.02 -7.22
C GLU A 161 -4.56 13.16 -7.67
N LYS A 162 -5.31 12.05 -7.72
CA LYS A 162 -6.70 12.03 -8.16
C LYS A 162 -7.70 12.68 -7.20
N LYS A 163 -7.39 12.72 -5.90
CA LYS A 163 -8.36 13.10 -4.86
C LYS A 163 -7.99 14.37 -4.12
N ARG A 164 -6.72 14.81 -4.20
CA ARG A 164 -6.18 15.93 -3.42
C ARG A 164 -7.05 17.16 -3.47
N ASP A 165 -7.35 17.67 -4.66
CA ASP A 165 -8.04 18.96 -4.80
C ASP A 165 -9.43 18.94 -4.15
N ALA A 166 -10.13 17.79 -4.22
CA ALA A 166 -11.43 17.61 -3.57
C ALA A 166 -11.31 17.55 -2.04
N VAL A 167 -10.29 16.86 -1.53
CA VAL A 167 -10.06 16.73 -0.07
C VAL A 167 -9.60 18.05 0.54
N GLU A 168 -8.66 18.74 -0.09
CA GLU A 168 -8.17 20.06 0.34
C GLU A 168 -9.31 21.10 0.37
N SER A 169 -10.18 21.07 -0.65
CA SER A 169 -11.36 21.95 -0.70
C SER A 169 -12.34 21.68 0.45
N GLU A 170 -12.57 20.40 0.75
CA GLU A 170 -13.43 19.97 1.85
C GLU A 170 -12.86 20.37 3.21
N ILE A 171 -11.56 20.16 3.43
CA ILE A 171 -10.85 20.60 4.63
C ILE A 171 -11.03 22.12 4.80
N GLY A 172 -10.76 22.90 3.75
CA GLY A 172 -10.94 24.35 3.78
C GLY A 172 -12.38 24.78 4.12
N ARG A 173 -13.40 24.07 3.62
CA ARG A 173 -14.81 24.34 3.94
C ARG A 173 -15.10 24.12 5.42
N LEU A 174 -14.73 22.96 5.96
CA LEU A 174 -15.00 22.59 7.35
C LEU A 174 -14.33 23.56 8.34
N GLU A 175 -13.16 24.10 8.01
CA GLU A 175 -12.49 25.11 8.83
C GLU A 175 -13.22 26.46 8.87
N LEU A 176 -13.76 26.90 7.73
CA LEU A 176 -14.57 28.11 7.67
C LEU A 176 -15.85 27.97 8.52
N GLU A 177 -16.49 26.80 8.50
CA GLU A 177 -17.68 26.51 9.31
C GLU A 177 -17.36 26.49 10.82
N ASN A 178 -16.25 25.86 11.23
CA ASN A 178 -15.82 25.84 12.62
C ASN A 178 -15.48 27.24 13.16
N ASN A 179 -14.87 28.10 12.34
CA ASN A 179 -14.53 29.48 12.71
C ASN A 179 -15.74 30.43 12.72
N GLN A 180 -16.88 30.03 12.15
CA GLN A 180 -18.13 30.80 12.15
C GLN A 180 -19.09 30.41 13.28
N SER A 181 -18.77 29.37 14.06
CA SER A 181 -19.56 28.98 15.23
C SER A 181 -19.42 30.04 16.34
N PRO A 182 -20.50 30.73 16.76
CA PRO A 182 -20.41 31.76 17.79
C PRO A 182 -19.95 31.14 19.11
N GLN A 183 -18.93 31.74 19.74
CA GLN A 183 -18.69 31.55 21.17
C GLN A 183 -19.99 31.90 21.90
N MET A 184 -20.75 30.88 22.32
CA MET A 184 -21.81 31.09 23.30
C MET A 184 -21.11 31.47 24.61
N GLN A 185 -20.96 32.77 24.82
CA GLN A 185 -20.62 33.36 26.10
C GLN A 185 -21.72 32.99 27.09
N ASN A 186 -21.33 32.30 28.18
CA ASN A 186 -22.01 32.31 29.46
C ASN A 186 -20.97 32.62 30.53
#